data_AF-A0A1T5FWT1-F1
#
_entry.id   AF-A0A1T5FWT1-F1
#
_cell.length_a   1.000
_cell.length_b   1.000
_cell.length_c   1.000
_cell.angle_alpha   90.00
_cell.angle_beta   90.00
_cell.angle_gamma   90.00
#
_symmetry.space_group_name_H-M   'P 1'
#
loop_
_entity.id
_entity.type
_entity.pdbx_description
1 polymer ?
#
loop_
_entity_poly.entity_id
_entity_poly.type
_entity_poly.pdbx_seq_one_letter_code
_entity_poly.pdbx_strand_id
1 'polypeptide(L)'
;MSPLLKSFLKRLLLIVFPMVALYFYAQMDFEANSRREHRTDAGLGIAFLATGLLLVLFLVFLVDIIKKIRIKNYKIVKIDAVFLLILSTPIAYLICQITSRNCFCTSIIKIGDTLF
;
A
#
# COMPACT_ATOMS: atom_id res chain seq x y z
N MET A 1 -12.05 -23.57 10.77
CA MET A 1 -11.55 -22.57 9.79
C MET A 1 -10.39 -23.18 9.00
N SER A 2 -10.41 -23.12 7.66
CA SER A 2 -9.35 -23.76 6.85
C SER A 2 -7.98 -23.08 7.08
N PRO A 3 -6.85 -23.82 7.01
CA PRO A 3 -5.52 -23.26 7.25
C PRO A 3 -5.16 -22.16 6.24
N LEU A 4 -5.67 -22.25 5.01
CA LEU A 4 -5.52 -21.22 3.98
C LEU A 4 -6.27 -19.93 4.33
N LEU A 5 -7.53 -20.04 4.78
CA LEU A 5 -8.34 -18.89 5.18
C LEU A 5 -7.71 -18.17 6.38
N LYS A 6 -7.19 -18.92 7.36
CA LYS A 6 -6.47 -18.33 8.50
C LYS A 6 -5.22 -17.56 8.06
N SER A 7 -4.45 -18.11 7.10
CA SER A 7 -3.27 -17.42 6.55
C SER A 7 -3.65 -16.15 5.78
N PHE A 8 -4.72 -16.20 4.99
CA PHE A 8 -5.26 -15.06 4.27
C PHE A 8 -5.72 -13.94 5.21
N LEU A 9 -6.54 -14.26 6.22
CA LEU A 9 -7.04 -13.29 7.21
C LEU A 9 -5.91 -12.60 7.98
N LYS A 10 -4.87 -13.34 8.38
CA LYS A 10 -3.70 -12.74 9.04
C LYS A 10 -3.00 -11.71 8.17
N ARG A 11 -2.86 -11.98 6.87
CA ARG A 11 -2.23 -11.07 5.90
C ARG A 11 -3.08 -9.85 5.64
N LEU A 12 -4.38 -10.07 5.48
CA LEU A 12 -5.36 -8.99 5.33
C LEU A 12 -5.31 -8.07 6.55
N LEU A 13 -5.35 -8.60 7.77
CA LEU A 13 -5.24 -7.81 9.00
C LEU A 13 -3.92 -7.04 9.08
N LEU A 14 -2.81 -7.66 8.67
CA LEU A 14 -1.49 -7.02 8.67
C LEU A 14 -1.42 -5.82 7.71
N ILE A 15 -2.21 -5.80 6.63
CA ILE A 15 -2.33 -4.66 5.71
C ILE A 15 -3.36 -3.66 6.22
N VAL A 16 -4.56 -4.13 6.61
CA VAL A 16 -5.69 -3.27 6.97
C VAL A 16 -5.39 -2.47 8.23
N PHE A 17 -4.80 -3.09 9.25
CA PHE A 17 -4.54 -2.42 10.52
C PHE A 17 -3.70 -1.14 10.39
N PRO A 18 -2.50 -1.17 9.77
CA PRO A 18 -1.71 0.05 9.60
C PRO A 18 -2.34 1.05 8.62
N MET A 19 -3.07 0.58 7.60
CA MET A 19 -3.77 1.48 6.67
C MET A 19 -4.92 2.24 7.34
N VAL A 20 -5.69 1.58 8.21
CA VAL A 20 -6.75 2.21 9.00
C VAL A 20 -6.15 3.20 10.01
N ALA A 21 -5.05 2.84 10.66
CA ALA A 21 -4.34 3.75 11.55
C ALA A 21 -3.86 5.02 10.80
N LEU A 22 -3.29 4.85 9.61
CA LEU A 22 -2.88 5.96 8.76
C LEU A 22 -4.07 6.82 8.31
N TYR A 23 -5.21 6.22 8.01
CA TYR A 23 -6.43 6.93 7.64
C TYR A 23 -6.92 7.84 8.77
N PHE A 24 -7.01 7.33 10.01
CA PHE A 24 -7.40 8.15 11.16
C PHE A 24 -6.41 9.28 11.42
N TYR A 25 -5.10 8.98 11.34
CA TYR A 25 -4.06 9.99 11.46
C TYR A 25 -4.22 11.09 10.38
N ALA A 26 -4.45 10.68 9.13
CA ALA A 26 -4.66 11.59 8.02
C ALA A 26 -5.88 12.50 8.25
N GLN A 27 -7.02 11.95 8.70
CA GLN A 27 -8.20 12.76 9.02
C GLN A 27 -7.92 13.82 10.10
N MET A 28 -7.27 13.41 11.19
CA MET A 28 -6.92 14.33 12.28
C MET A 28 -5.98 15.45 11.80
N ASP A 29 -4.99 15.11 10.99
CA ASP A 29 -4.01 16.07 10.47
C ASP A 29 -4.63 17.03 9.44
N PHE A 30 -5.53 16.53 8.58
CA PHE A 30 -6.29 17.37 7.66
C PHE A 30 -7.25 18.32 8.40
N GLU A 31 -7.94 17.85 9.44
CA GLU A 31 -8.81 18.68 10.25
C GLU A 31 -8.03 19.80 10.94
N ALA A 32 -6.88 19.46 11.55
CA ALA A 32 -6.00 20.43 12.22
C ALA A 32 -5.39 21.46 11.27
N ASN A 33 -5.07 21.06 10.04
CA ASN A 33 -4.47 21.95 9.03
C ASN A 33 -5.50 22.64 8.12
N SER A 34 -6.79 22.30 8.19
CA SER A 34 -7.87 22.90 7.38
C SER A 34 -7.99 24.43 7.54
N ARG A 35 -7.55 24.97 8.68
CA ARG A 35 -7.60 26.42 8.99
C ARG A 35 -6.27 27.14 8.79
N ARG A 36 -5.21 26.46 8.36
CA ARG A 36 -3.87 27.04 8.14
C ARG A 36 -3.64 27.42 6.69
N GLU A 37 -2.73 28.37 6.45
CA GLU A 37 -2.42 28.91 5.12
C GLU A 37 -1.89 27.85 4.13
N HIS A 38 -1.17 26.83 4.61
CA HIS A 38 -0.61 25.75 3.78
C HIS A 38 -1.39 24.43 3.93
N ARG A 39 -2.62 24.39 3.41
CA ARG A 39 -3.50 23.20 3.48
C ARG A 39 -2.93 21.97 2.75
N THR A 40 -2.14 22.18 1.70
CA THR A 40 -1.59 21.13 0.83
C THR A 40 -0.41 20.37 1.43
N ASP A 41 0.30 20.94 2.41
CA ASP A 41 1.51 20.32 2.98
C ASP A 41 1.18 19.07 3.82
N ALA A 42 0.02 19.07 4.48
CA ALA A 42 -0.51 17.92 5.19
C ALA A 42 -0.73 16.73 4.23
N GLY A 43 -1.32 16.98 3.06
CA GLY A 43 -1.58 15.95 2.05
C GLY A 43 -0.30 15.33 1.51
N LEU A 44 0.72 16.17 1.24
CA LEU A 44 2.02 15.69 0.77
C LEU A 44 2.72 14.85 1.86
N GLY A 45 2.70 15.30 3.12
CA GLY A 45 3.27 14.54 4.24
C GLY A 45 2.61 13.17 4.43
N ILE A 46 1.28 13.11 4.35
CA ILE A 46 0.51 11.87 4.41
C ILE A 46 0.85 10.96 3.22
N ALA A 47 1.02 11.50 2.01
CA ALA A 47 1.40 10.72 0.83
C ALA A 47 2.80 10.09 0.97
N PHE A 48 3.77 10.80 1.56
CA PHE A 48 5.08 10.24 1.86
C PHE A 48 5.01 9.14 2.93
N LEU A 49 4.25 9.36 4.01
CA LEU A 49 4.03 8.36 5.05
C LEU A 49 3.35 7.09 4.48
N ALA A 50 2.32 7.28 3.64
CA ALA A 50 1.64 6.19 2.94
C ALA A 50 2.60 5.40 2.06
N THR A 51 3.42 6.10 1.27
CA THR A 51 4.43 5.47 0.39
C THR A 51 5.42 4.65 1.21
N GLY A 52 5.97 5.21 2.29
CA GLY A 52 6.90 4.51 3.18
C GLY A 52 6.27 3.27 3.81
N LEU A 53 5.03 3.39 4.32
CA LEU A 53 4.29 2.28 4.92
C LEU A 53 4.04 1.15 3.91
N LEU A 54 3.59 1.49 2.71
CA LEU A 54 3.34 0.52 1.64
C LEU A 54 4.63 -0.18 1.20
N LEU A 55 5.77 0.53 1.13
CA LEU A 55 7.07 -0.07 0.83
C LEU A 55 7.51 -1.05 1.92
N VAL A 56 7.33 -0.71 3.19
CA VAL A 56 7.64 -1.62 4.31
C VAL A 56 6.78 -2.88 4.22
N LEU A 57 5.46 -2.74 4.00
CA LEU A 57 4.56 -3.88 3.81
C LEU A 57 4.99 -4.73 2.60
N PHE A 58 5.29 -4.10 1.47
CA PHE A 58 5.76 -4.77 0.27
C PHE A 58 7.01 -5.62 0.55
N LEU A 59 8.01 -5.07 1.25
CA LEU A 59 9.22 -5.80 1.62
C LEU A 59 8.93 -6.99 2.55
N VAL A 60 8.01 -6.84 3.52
CA VAL A 60 7.60 -7.94 4.40
C VAL A 60 7.01 -9.09 3.59
N PHE A 61 6.08 -8.81 2.67
CA PHE A 61 5.49 -9.83 1.80
C PHE A 61 6.50 -10.43 0.82
N LEU A 62 7.43 -9.63 0.30
CA LEU A 62 8.50 -10.10 -0.60
C LEU A 62 9.41 -11.12 0.10
N VAL A 63 9.86 -10.79 1.32
CA VAL A 63 10.69 -11.70 2.14
C VAL A 63 9.93 -12.98 2.49
N ASP A 64 8.64 -12.87 2.80
CA ASP A 64 7.80 -14.03 3.13
C ASP A 64 7.59 -14.96 1.92
N ILE A 65 7.41 -14.42 0.72
CA ILE A 65 7.38 -15.20 -0.53
C ILE A 65 8.70 -15.93 -0.74
N ILE A 66 9.83 -15.22 -0.64
CA ILE A 66 11.15 -15.83 -0.85
C ILE A 66 11.35 -17.01 0.12
N LYS A 67 10.99 -16.84 1.39
CA LYS A 67 11.03 -17.92 2.40
C LYS A 67 10.14 -19.09 2.01
N LYS A 68 8.92 -18.84 1.52
CA LYS A 68 7.95 -19.89 1.18
C LYS A 68 8.23 -20.65 -0.11
N ILE A 69 8.84 -19.99 -1.09
CA ILE A 69 9.36 -20.63 -2.29
C ILE A 69 10.43 -21.66 -1.89
N ARG A 70 11.33 -21.31 -0.95
CA ARG A 70 12.37 -22.24 -0.47
C ARG A 70 11.81 -23.49 0.20
N ILE A 71 10.73 -23.38 0.96
CA ILE A 71 10.04 -24.53 1.58
C ILE A 71 8.98 -25.19 0.65
N LYS A 72 8.95 -24.84 -0.65
CA LYS A 72 8.06 -25.39 -1.68
C LYS A 72 6.56 -25.30 -1.36
N ASN A 73 6.13 -24.30 -0.58
CA ASN A 73 4.72 -24.12 -0.24
C ASN A 73 3.98 -23.25 -1.27
N TYR A 74 3.80 -23.78 -2.48
CA TYR A 74 3.27 -23.03 -3.63
C TYR A 74 1.84 -22.48 -3.44
N LYS A 75 1.01 -23.13 -2.61
CA LYS A 75 -0.37 -22.67 -2.34
C LYS A 75 -0.37 -21.31 -1.63
N ILE A 76 0.50 -21.13 -0.64
CA ILE A 76 0.61 -19.87 0.10
C ILE A 76 1.36 -18.82 -0.72
N VAL A 77 2.36 -19.23 -1.51
CA VAL A 77 3.07 -18.33 -2.44
C VAL A 77 2.10 -17.64 -3.41
N LYS A 78 1.12 -18.37 -3.96
CA LYS A 78 0.09 -17.77 -4.83
C LYS A 78 -0.70 -16.67 -4.14
N ILE A 79 -1.11 -16.89 -2.88
CA ILE A 79 -1.85 -15.90 -2.09
C ILE A 79 -0.99 -14.65 -1.89
N ASP A 80 0.26 -14.83 -1.50
CA ASP A 80 1.17 -13.72 -1.24
C ASP A 80 1.51 -12.94 -2.50
N ALA A 81 1.64 -13.61 -3.63
CA ALA A 81 1.87 -12.98 -4.92
C ALA A 81 0.70 -12.06 -5.32
N VAL A 82 -0.55 -12.49 -5.05
CA VAL A 82 -1.73 -11.64 -5.25
C VAL A 82 -1.67 -10.40 -4.35
N PHE A 83 -1.32 -10.55 -3.07
CA PHE A 83 -1.16 -9.40 -2.16
C PHE A 83 -0.04 -8.45 -2.61
N LEU A 84 1.10 -8.97 -3.06
CA LEU A 84 2.18 -8.13 -3.61
C LEU A 84 1.74 -7.36 -4.85
N LEU A 85 0.97 -8.00 -5.74
CA LEU A 85 0.45 -7.35 -6.95
C LEU A 85 -0.57 -6.25 -6.60
N ILE A 86 -1.41 -6.48 -5.59
CA ILE A 86 -2.34 -5.46 -5.10
C ILE A 86 -1.58 -4.30 -4.43
N LEU A 87 -0.56 -4.59 -3.63
CA LEU A 87 0.25 -3.56 -2.96
C LEU A 87 1.13 -2.76 -3.94
N SER A 88 1.56 -3.35 -5.05
CA SER A 88 2.39 -2.65 -6.03
C SER A 88 1.62 -1.57 -6.78
N THR A 89 0.30 -1.70 -6.96
CA THR A 89 -0.53 -0.71 -7.64
C THR A 89 -0.51 0.68 -6.96
N PRO A 90 -0.87 0.84 -5.67
CA PRO A 90 -0.82 2.14 -5.00
C PRO A 90 0.62 2.66 -4.85
N ILE A 91 1.61 1.77 -4.66
CA ILE A 91 3.03 2.18 -4.63
C ILE A 91 3.43 2.81 -5.96
N ALA A 92 3.13 2.16 -7.08
CA ALA A 92 3.43 2.67 -8.40
C ALA A 92 2.70 3.99 -8.68
N TYR A 93 1.43 4.10 -8.28
CA TYR A 93 0.64 5.33 -8.40
C TYR A 93 1.29 6.50 -7.65
N LEU A 94 1.62 6.32 -6.36
CA LEU A 94 2.20 7.37 -5.54
C LEU A 94 3.60 7.78 -6.03
N ILE A 95 4.45 6.81 -6.39
CA ILE A 95 5.77 7.10 -6.96
C ILE A 95 5.63 7.87 -8.28
N CYS A 96 4.66 7.51 -9.13
CA CYS A 96 4.41 8.21 -10.38
C CYS A 96 3.93 9.65 -10.17
N GLN A 97 3.06 9.90 -9.19
CA GLN A 97 2.67 11.26 -8.80
C GLN A 97 3.88 12.09 -8.34
N ILE A 98 4.78 11.50 -7.56
CA ILE A 98 5.93 12.22 -6.98
C ILE A 98 7.04 12.48 -8.02
N THR A 99 7.28 11.56 -8.96
CA THR A 99 8.48 11.59 -9.82
C THR A 99 8.29 12.22 -11.21
N SER A 100 7.06 12.50 -11.64
CA SER A 100 6.74 13.32 -12.83
C SER A 100 7.46 12.93 -14.14
N ARG A 101 7.69 11.64 -14.44
CA ARG A 101 8.32 11.24 -15.73
C ARG A 101 7.57 10.12 -16.49
N ASN A 102 7.06 10.49 -17.67
CA ASN A 102 6.76 9.70 -18.88
C ASN A 102 5.64 8.63 -18.87
N CYS A 103 5.16 8.31 -20.09
CA CYS A 103 3.94 7.62 -20.53
C CYS A 103 3.38 6.43 -19.71
N PHE A 104 4.23 5.71 -18.97
CA PHE A 104 3.80 4.63 -18.08
C PHE A 104 3.03 5.19 -16.88
N CYS A 105 3.47 6.33 -16.35
CA CYS A 105 2.80 6.99 -15.25
C CYS A 105 1.46 7.62 -15.64
N THR A 106 1.27 8.13 -16.86
CA THR A 106 -0.05 8.64 -17.30
C THR A 106 -1.10 7.54 -17.33
N SER A 107 -0.72 6.33 -17.77
CA SER A 107 -1.63 5.17 -17.78
C SER A 107 -1.96 4.71 -16.36
N ILE A 108 -0.97 4.68 -15.46
CA ILE A 108 -1.16 4.32 -14.05
C ILE A 108 -1.97 5.38 -13.29
N ILE A 109 -1.72 6.67 -13.52
CA ILE A 109 -2.49 7.77 -12.91
C ILE A 109 -3.95 7.67 -13.33
N LYS A 110 -4.23 7.46 -14.63
CA LYS A 110 -5.60 7.33 -15.13
C LYS A 110 -6.35 6.13 -14.55
N ILE A 111 -5.66 5.01 -14.34
CA ILE A 111 -6.23 3.83 -13.66
C ILE A 111 -6.41 4.10 -12.16
N GLY A 112 -5.47 4.79 -11.51
CA GLY A 112 -5.57 5.18 -10.11
C GLY A 112 -6.76 6.10 -9.84
N ASP A 113 -6.93 7.16 -10.62
CA ASP A 113 -8.03 8.14 -10.46
C ASP A 113 -9.42 7.56 -10.73
N THR A 114 -9.50 6.37 -11.33
CA THR A 114 -10.78 5.64 -11.51
C THR A 114 -11.06 4.62 -10.40
N LEU A 115 -10.05 4.29 -9.59
CA LEU A 115 -10.10 3.29 -8.52
C LEU A 115 -10.07 3.92 -7.11
N PHE A 116 -9.58 5.15 -6.98
CA PHE A 116 -9.44 5.92 -5.74
C PHE A 116 -10.08 7.30 -5.90
#